data_AF-A0A843A5I9-F1
#
_entry.id   AF-A0A843A5I9-F1
#
_cell.length_a   1.000
_cell.length_b   1.000
_cell.length_c   1.000
_cell.angle_alpha   90.00
_cell.angle_beta   90.00
_cell.angle_gamma   90.00
#
_symmetry.space_group_name_H-M   'P 1'
#
loop_
_entity.id
_entity.type
_entity.pdbx_description
1 polymer ?
#
loop_
_entity_poly.entity_id
_entity_poly.type
_entity_poly.pdbx_seq_one_letter_code
_entity_poly.pdbx_strand_id
1 'polypeptide(L)' 'SWSNKGSFTIKVKAKDTSGLESNWGTLSVTMPLSYEPSLFRFLVLLVERFPNAFPILRQLVGY' A
#
# COMPACT_ATOMS: atom_id res chain seq x y z
N SER A 1 2.48 9.64 1.11
CA SER A 1 1.90 8.31 0.86
C SER A 1 2.01 7.48 2.13
N TRP A 2 0.93 6.86 2.61
CA TRP A 2 0.91 6.00 3.81
C TRP A 2 1.50 4.61 3.55
N SER A 3 2.55 4.54 2.74
CA SER A 3 3.13 3.29 2.24
C SER A 3 4.08 2.63 3.23
N ASN A 4 4.51 3.36 4.27
CA ASN A 4 5.52 2.91 5.21
C ASN A 4 4.89 2.63 6.58
N LYS A 5 5.40 1.60 7.27
CA LYS A 5 4.97 1.21 8.61
C LYS A 5 5.29 2.34 9.59
N GLY A 6 4.30 2.80 10.34
CA GLY A 6 4.51 3.90 11.27
C GLY A 6 3.24 4.36 11.97
N SER A 7 3.44 5.10 13.07
CA SER A 7 2.37 5.82 13.75
C SER A 7 2.24 7.21 13.14
N PHE A 8 1.07 7.52 12.60
CA PHE A 8 0.77 8.81 11.97
C PHE A 8 -0.25 9.55 12.83
N THR A 9 0.07 10.79 13.20
CA THR A 9 -0.86 11.68 13.90
C THR A 9 -1.61 12.52 12.90
N ILE A 10 -2.89 12.20 12.70
CA ILE A 10 -3.79 12.96 11.83
C ILE A 10 -4.40 14.08 12.66
N LYS A 11 -4.30 15.33 12.17
CA LYS A 11 -4.93 16.50 12.78
C LYS A 11 -6.11 16.93 11.92
N VAL A 12 -7.29 17.06 12.52
CA VAL A 12 -8.51 17.51 11.85
C VAL A 12 -9.12 18.67 12.62
N LYS A 13 -9.69 19.62 11.88
CA LYS A 13 -10.49 20.72 12.44
C LYS A 13 -11.71 20.91 11.53
N ALA A 14 -12.86 21.22 12.13
CA ALA A 14 -14.03 21.62 11.38
C ALA A 14 -13.92 23.11 11.05
N LYS A 15 -14.43 23.51 9.88
CA LYS A 15 -14.57 24.91 9.50
C LYS A 15 -15.98 25.13 9.02
N ASP A 16 -16.68 26.08 9.63
CA ASP A 16 -18.05 26.43 9.26
C ASP A 16 -18.08 27.36 8.03
N THR A 17 -19.25 27.48 7.41
CA THR A 17 -19.49 28.36 6.24
C THR A 17 -19.15 29.83 6.51
N SER A 18 -19.20 30.25 7.78
CA SER A 18 -18.86 31.60 8.23
C SER A 18 -17.36 31.78 8.51
N GLY A 19 -16.53 30.77 8.25
CA GLY A 19 -15.07 30.84 8.39
C GLY A 19 -14.51 30.58 9.79
N LEU A 20 -15.38 30.32 10.77
CA LEU A 20 -14.98 29.92 12.12
C LEU A 20 -14.43 28.50 12.11
N GLU A 21 -13.32 28.30 12.81
CA GLU A 21 -12.62 27.01 12.92
C GLU A 21 -12.82 26.43 14.32
N SER A 22 -13.08 25.12 14.40
CA SER A 22 -13.13 24.41 15.68
C SER A 22 -11.72 24.16 16.23
N ASN A 23 -11.63 23.80 17.51
CA ASN A 23 -10.39 23.27 18.07
C ASN A 23 -9.89 22.07 17.27
N TRP A 24 -8.55 21.92 17.23
CA TRP A 24 -7.89 20.79 16.59
C TRP A 24 -8.20 19.49 17.35
N GLY A 25 -8.77 18.51 16.64
CA GLY A 25 -8.81 17.12 17.06
C GLY A 25 -7.60 16.36 16.54
N THR A 26 -7.02 15.49 17.35
CA THR A 26 -5.92 14.61 16.94
C THR A 26 -6.35 13.15 16.99
N LEU A 27 -6.04 12.40 15.93
CA LEU A 27 -6.23 10.96 15.87
C LEU A 27 -4.88 10.30 15.58
N SER A 28 -4.42 9.47 16.52
CA SER A 28 -3.20 8.66 16.33
C SER A 28 -3.59 7.36 15.64
N VAL A 29 -3.10 7.15 14.42
CA VAL A 29 -3.36 5.93 13.64
C VAL A 29 -2.05 5.19 13.43
N THR A 30 -2.01 3.95 13.90
CA THR A 30 -0.87 3.05 13.67
C THR A 30 -1.14 2.22 12.43
N MET A 31 -0.28 2.31 11.42
CA MET A 31 -0.32 1.44 10.23
C MET A 31 0.66 0.28 10.44
N PRO A 32 0.19 -0.93 10.81
CA PRO A 32 1.07 -2.06 11.10
C PRO A 32 1.66 -2.70 9.86
N LEU A 33 1.01 -2.53 8.70
CA LEU A 33 1.32 -3.20 7.44
C LEU A 33 2.06 -2.25 6.51
N SER A 34 3.25 -2.65 6.08
CA SER A 34 3.97 -2.03 4.97
C SER A 34 3.54 -2.70 3.67
N TYR A 35 2.98 -1.93 2.73
CA TYR A 35 2.69 -2.43 1.39
C TYR A 35 3.95 -2.32 0.54
N GLU A 36 4.76 -3.37 0.55
CA GLU A 36 5.83 -3.54 -0.42
C GLU A 36 5.30 -4.37 -1.60
N PRO A 37 5.04 -3.77 -2.78
CA PRO A 37 4.73 -4.54 -3.96
C PRO A 37 5.97 -5.34 -4.34
N SER A 38 6.03 -6.60 -3.89
CA SER A 38 7.09 -7.52 -4.29
C SER A 38 6.84 -7.90 -5.74
N LEU A 39 7.65 -7.34 -6.65
CA LEU A 39 7.66 -7.73 -8.06
C LEU A 39 7.77 -9.25 -8.21
N PHE A 40 8.49 -9.90 -7.30
CA PHE A 40 8.56 -11.35 -7.23
C PHE A 40 7.19 -12.03 -7.07
N ARG A 41 6.30 -11.52 -6.20
CA ARG A 41 4.95 -12.08 -6.03
C ARG A 41 4.09 -11.88 -7.28
N PHE A 42 4.25 -10.75 -7.97
CA PHE A 42 3.60 -10.51 -9.25
C PHE A 42 4.11 -11.49 -10.32
N LEU A 43 5.43 -11.72 -10.40
CA LEU A 43 6.03 -12.66 -11.34
C LEU A 43 5.57 -14.09 -11.08
N VAL A 44 5.46 -14.52 -9.83
CA VAL A 44 4.92 -15.85 -9.47
C VAL A 44 3.48 -15.99 -9.97
N LEU A 45 2.60 -15.03 -9.67
CA LEU A 45 1.20 -15.06 -10.12
C LEU A 45 1.08 -15.05 -11.65
N LEU A 46 1.98 -14.33 -12.34
CA LEU A 46 2.00 -14.26 -13.79
C LEU A 46 2.41 -15.59 -14.41
N VAL A 47 3.40 -16.28 -13.84
CA VAL A 47 3.84 -17.62 -14.28
C VAL A 47 2.76 -18.68 -14.00
N GLU A 48 2.09 -18.62 -12.84
CA GLU A 48 0.98 -19.54 -12.51
C GLU A 48 -0.23 -19.35 -13.44
N ARG A 49 -0.59 -18.10 -13.75
CA ARG A 49 -1.77 -17.78 -14.58
C ARG A 49 -1.52 -18.02 -16.07
N PHE A 50 -0.28 -17.90 -16.52
CA PHE A 50 0.10 -18.08 -17.92
C PHE A 50 1.22 -19.11 -18.08
N PRO A 51 0.97 -20.39 -17.74
CA PRO A 51 2.01 -21.41 -17.74
C PRO A 51 2.64 -21.58 -19.13
N ASN A 52 1.90 -21.37 -20.23
CA ASN A 52 2.37 -21.60 -21.60
C ASN A 52 2.73 -20.32 -22.39
N ALA A 53 2.48 -19.12 -21.85
CA ALA A 53 2.74 -17.88 -22.60
C ALA A 53 4.22 -17.49 -22.61
N PHE A 54 4.99 -17.96 -21.62
CA PHE A 54 6.39 -17.60 -21.45
C PHE A 54 7.25 -18.84 -21.14
N PRO A 55 7.48 -19.74 -22.13
CA PRO A 55 8.27 -20.96 -21.92
C PRO A 55 9.70 -20.68 -21.44
N ILE A 56 10.28 -19.52 -21.79
CA ILE A 56 11.62 -19.09 -21.36
C ILE A 56 11.68 -18.84 -19.84
N LEU A 57 10.59 -18.37 -19.21
CA LEU A 57 10.55 -18.16 -17.76
C LEU A 57 10.58 -19.47 -16.98
N ARG A 58 10.14 -20.59 -17.58
CA ARG A 58 10.26 -21.92 -16.95
C ARG A 58 11.71 -22.33 -16.77
N GLN A 59 12.56 -22.05 -17.77
CA GLN A 59 13.99 -22.38 -17.73
C GLN A 59 14.75 -21.56 -16.69
N LEU A 60 14.31 -20.32 -16.41
CA LEU A 60 14.89 -19.44 -15.38
C LEU A 60 14.48 -19.82 -13.94
N VAL A 61 13.31 -20.43 -13.76
CA VAL A 61 12.78 -20.84 -12.45
C VAL A 61 13.24 -22.25 -12.05
N GLY A 62 13.85 -23.00 -12.97
CA GLY A 62 14.52 -24.27 -12.68
C GLY A 62 13.66 -25.51 -12.92
N TYR A 63 13.42 -25.82 -14.19
CA TYR A 63 13.17 -27.18 -14.68
C TYR A 63 13.79 -27.36 -16.06
#